data_AF-W7QF62-F1
#
_entry.id   AF-W7QF62-F1
#
_cell.length_a   1.000
_cell.length_b   1.000
_cell.length_c   1.000
_cell.angle_alpha   90.00
_cell.angle_beta   90.00
_cell.angle_gamma   90.00
#
_symmetry.space_group_name_H-M   'P 1'
#
loop_
_entity.id
_entity.type
_entity.pdbx_description
1 polymer ?
#
loop_
_entity_poly.entity_id
_entity_poly.type
_entity_poly.pdbx_seq_one_letter_code
_entity_poly.pdbx_strand_id
1 'polypeptide(L)'
;MAWFVPLDLSNEKIIFGDGNEFWKHTHQFTAKAAKDLGIELVMVDFNRNRFNYVERARDVASGKYGKIDAVIFYNYLNKGSIVLDIFERAAIPSISIITNFIDQNTGINQAAVGRPRALFKHWIAEFETNDLKAGRDLMHDLVERYQSENPVDDQLIKVIAIAGERTHSASVLRKKGLYQALDDLPNVKLVQLIEGSWSRLRAQEVLPKLLRRHGEIQIVWCANDELAMGAIAGLSDAKLDRANIMVGGVDWNSEALQAIERNRLKVSYGGHFLQGAYALTLLYDYLNGLDFAADAGVSFRLDLEKVDRSSLHLYKHNNEYFSLQQVNFLKMSRYYQKVQLNDTTEYSFNYLDYLVTNASQH
;
A
#
# COMPACT_ATOMS: atom_id res chain seq x y z
N MET A 1 15.75 -10.48 12.26
CA MET A 1 14.81 -9.32 12.32
C MET A 1 13.38 -9.83 12.28
N ALA A 2 12.41 -9.12 12.87
CA ALA A 2 11.00 -9.54 12.88
C ALA A 2 10.11 -8.64 12.01
N TRP A 3 9.08 -9.23 11.42
CA TRP A 3 8.07 -8.54 10.60
C TRP A 3 6.66 -8.94 11.06
N PHE A 4 5.86 -7.96 11.51
CA PHE A 4 4.50 -8.21 11.99
C PHE A 4 3.53 -8.32 10.83
N VAL A 5 2.86 -9.47 10.71
CA VAL A 5 2.02 -9.80 9.55
C VAL A 5 0.57 -10.08 9.93
N PRO A 6 -0.44 -9.51 9.23
CA PRO A 6 -1.86 -9.80 9.45
C PRO A 6 -2.29 -11.13 8.83
N LEU A 7 -1.45 -12.15 8.92
CA LEU A 7 -1.70 -13.50 8.41
C LEU A 7 -2.15 -14.42 9.54
N ASP A 8 -2.81 -15.51 9.16
CA ASP A 8 -2.88 -16.72 9.97
C ASP A 8 -1.87 -17.71 9.39
N LEU A 9 -0.74 -17.91 10.08
CA LEU A 9 0.28 -18.88 9.66
C LEU A 9 0.01 -20.30 10.18
N SER A 10 -1.00 -20.48 11.05
CA SER A 10 -1.31 -21.79 11.67
C SER A 10 -2.02 -22.77 10.74
N ASN A 11 -2.63 -22.25 9.67
CA ASN A 11 -3.19 -23.05 8.60
C ASN A 11 -2.25 -22.99 7.39
N GLU A 12 -1.84 -24.15 6.84
CA GLU A 12 -1.09 -24.25 5.58
C GLU A 12 -1.82 -23.60 4.39
N LYS A 13 -3.12 -23.30 4.57
CA LYS A 13 -3.82 -22.28 3.80
C LYS A 13 -3.64 -20.96 4.53
N ILE A 14 -2.80 -20.08 4.01
CA ILE A 14 -2.83 -18.68 4.40
C ILE A 14 -4.28 -18.21 4.16
N ILE A 15 -5.08 -18.10 5.22
CA ILE A 15 -6.48 -17.66 5.12
C ILE A 15 -6.43 -16.14 4.91
N PHE A 16 -6.07 -15.75 3.70
CA PHE A 16 -6.60 -14.53 3.15
C PHE A 16 -8.09 -14.83 2.91
N GLY A 17 -9.00 -14.18 3.63
CA GLY A 17 -10.35 -14.03 3.08
C GLY A 17 -10.26 -13.41 1.67
N ASP A 18 -11.35 -13.41 0.89
CA ASP A 18 -11.44 -12.97 -0.51
C ASP A 18 -10.97 -11.52 -0.81
N GLY A 19 -9.71 -11.19 -0.50
CA GLY A 19 -9.15 -9.86 -0.62
C GLY A 19 -7.98 -9.63 0.34
N ASN A 20 -6.78 -10.15 0.02
CA ASN A 20 -5.59 -9.34 0.27
C ASN A 20 -4.32 -9.67 -0.53
N GLU A 21 -4.40 -9.63 -1.87
CA GLU A 21 -3.20 -9.74 -2.72
C GLU A 21 -2.13 -8.67 -2.36
N PHE A 22 -2.56 -7.49 -1.92
CA PHE A 22 -1.66 -6.41 -1.46
C PHE A 22 -0.73 -6.85 -0.31
N TRP A 23 -1.26 -7.46 0.75
CA TRP A 23 -0.40 -7.90 1.86
C TRP A 23 0.45 -9.10 1.46
N LYS A 24 -0.05 -10.00 0.61
CA LYS A 24 0.77 -11.08 0.04
C LYS A 24 1.98 -10.53 -0.72
N HIS A 25 1.79 -9.54 -1.59
CA HIS A 25 2.90 -8.83 -2.25
C HIS A 25 3.85 -8.20 -1.20
N THR A 26 3.31 -7.50 -0.21
CA THR A 26 4.11 -6.89 0.86
C THR A 26 5.00 -7.93 1.57
N HIS A 27 4.45 -9.08 1.95
CA HIS A 27 5.19 -10.16 2.60
C HIS A 27 6.24 -10.79 1.68
N GLN A 28 5.89 -11.06 0.42
CA GLN A 28 6.78 -11.63 -0.57
C GLN A 28 8.00 -10.74 -0.86
N PHE A 29 7.78 -9.44 -1.06
CA PHE A 29 8.85 -8.49 -1.30
C PHE A 29 9.71 -8.23 -0.06
N THR A 30 9.11 -8.21 1.13
CA THR A 30 9.86 -8.12 2.40
C THR A 30 10.76 -9.35 2.60
N ALA A 31 10.22 -10.56 2.35
CA ALA A 31 11.00 -11.80 2.41
C ALA A 31 12.10 -11.85 1.33
N LYS A 32 11.83 -11.33 0.13
CA LYS A 32 12.85 -11.20 -0.92
C LYS A 32 13.98 -10.26 -0.51
N ALA A 33 13.68 -9.10 0.06
CA ALA A 33 14.69 -8.21 0.61
C ALA A 33 15.52 -8.89 1.69
N ALA A 34 14.88 -9.65 2.58
CA ALA A 34 15.59 -10.40 3.62
C ALA A 34 16.58 -11.39 3.02
N LYS A 35 16.15 -12.15 2.00
CA LYS A 35 17.02 -13.08 1.28
C LYS A 35 18.20 -12.37 0.61
N ASP A 36 17.96 -11.25 -0.08
CA ASP A 36 19.01 -10.48 -0.75
C ASP A 36 20.05 -9.96 0.23
N LEU A 37 19.60 -9.43 1.38
CA LEU A 37 20.44 -8.83 2.41
C LEU A 37 21.09 -9.86 3.35
N GLY A 38 20.78 -11.15 3.21
CA GLY A 38 21.27 -12.20 4.11
C GLY A 38 20.69 -12.11 5.53
N ILE A 39 19.44 -11.63 5.67
CA ILE A 39 18.75 -11.43 6.94
C ILE A 39 17.89 -12.65 7.27
N GLU A 40 18.03 -13.19 8.47
CA GLU A 40 17.05 -14.11 9.04
C GLU A 40 15.78 -13.33 9.42
N LEU A 41 14.69 -13.58 8.67
CA LEU A 41 13.41 -12.91 8.85
C LEU A 41 12.42 -13.80 9.60
N VAL A 42 12.01 -13.35 10.78
CA VAL A 42 10.93 -13.96 11.56
C VAL A 42 9.62 -13.27 11.21
N MET A 43 8.70 -13.99 10.56
CA MET A 43 7.33 -13.49 10.36
C MET A 43 6.51 -13.73 11.64
N VAL A 44 6.01 -12.65 12.22
CA VAL A 44 5.24 -12.66 13.46
C VAL A 44 3.78 -12.42 13.14
N ASP A 45 3.02 -13.50 13.04
CA ASP A 45 1.62 -13.45 12.67
C ASP A 45 0.71 -13.14 13.87
N PHE A 46 -0.33 -12.35 13.61
CA PHE A 46 -1.33 -12.00 14.62
C PHE A 46 -2.77 -12.20 14.15
N ASN A 47 -2.97 -12.82 12.98
CA ASN A 47 -4.28 -13.23 12.45
C ASN A 47 -5.35 -12.13 12.53
N ARG A 48 -4.97 -10.89 12.21
CA ARG A 48 -5.84 -9.69 12.29
C ARG A 48 -6.60 -9.57 13.61
N ASN A 49 -6.00 -10.08 14.69
CA ASN A 49 -6.58 -10.02 16.02
C ASN A 49 -5.84 -8.96 16.81
N ARG A 50 -6.57 -7.91 17.20
CA ARG A 50 -6.00 -6.75 17.92
C ARG A 50 -5.37 -7.12 19.27
N PHE A 51 -5.81 -8.19 19.91
CA PHE A 51 -5.25 -8.67 21.17
C PHE A 51 -3.95 -9.41 20.91
N ASN A 52 -3.97 -10.33 19.93
CA ASN A 52 -2.77 -11.03 19.50
C ASN A 52 -1.69 -10.05 19.03
N TYR A 53 -2.06 -8.98 18.33
CA TYR A 53 -1.10 -7.98 17.83
C TYR A 53 -0.19 -7.40 18.93
N VAL A 54 -0.77 -7.04 20.08
CA VAL A 54 0.00 -6.51 21.23
C VAL A 54 0.76 -7.63 21.94
N GLU A 55 0.14 -8.80 22.12
CA GLU A 55 0.80 -9.95 22.75
C GLU A 55 2.01 -10.43 21.94
N ARG A 56 1.94 -10.38 20.60
CA ARG A 56 3.06 -10.67 19.71
C ARG A 56 4.23 -9.71 19.89
N ALA A 57 3.97 -8.42 20.16
CA ALA A 57 5.02 -7.48 20.51
C ALA A 57 5.70 -7.86 21.83
N ARG A 58 4.94 -8.33 22.83
CA ARG A 58 5.51 -8.83 24.10
C ARG A 58 6.30 -10.12 23.92
N ASP A 59 5.79 -11.06 23.13
CA ASP A 59 6.48 -12.30 22.77
C ASP A 59 7.85 -11.99 22.12
N VAL A 60 7.91 -11.04 21.18
CA VAL A 60 9.16 -10.59 20.56
C VAL A 60 10.09 -9.94 21.59
N ALA A 61 9.58 -8.99 22.38
CA ALA A 61 10.37 -8.27 23.38
C ALA A 61 10.92 -9.19 24.50
N SER A 62 10.21 -10.28 24.82
CA SER A 62 10.64 -11.25 25.83
C SER A 62 11.62 -12.30 25.31
N GLY A 63 11.93 -12.31 24.00
CA GLY A 63 12.85 -13.27 23.39
C GLY A 63 12.23 -14.63 23.05
N LYS A 64 10.89 -14.76 23.04
CA LYS A 64 10.20 -16.01 22.66
C LYS A 64 10.55 -16.48 21.25
N TYR A 65 10.85 -15.55 20.36
CA TYR A 65 11.28 -15.79 18.98
C TYR A 65 12.80 -15.84 18.82
N GLY A 66 13.56 -15.99 19.91
CA GLY A 66 15.01 -15.79 19.91
C GLY A 66 15.39 -14.31 19.96
N LYS A 67 16.68 -14.02 19.75
CA LYS A 67 17.18 -12.63 19.71
C LYS A 67 16.68 -11.93 18.44
N ILE A 68 15.96 -10.82 18.61
CA ILE A 68 15.48 -9.99 17.50
C ILE A 68 16.21 -8.65 17.52
N ASP A 69 17.06 -8.41 16.52
CA ASP A 69 17.88 -7.19 16.45
C ASP A 69 17.10 -5.95 15.99
N ALA A 70 15.99 -6.13 15.26
CA ALA A 70 15.11 -5.05 14.83
C ALA A 70 13.73 -5.57 14.39
N VAL A 71 12.74 -4.68 14.38
CA VAL A 71 11.34 -4.98 14.06
C VAL A 71 10.78 -4.05 12.99
N ILE A 72 10.03 -4.61 12.04
CA ILE A 72 9.12 -3.85 11.19
C ILE A 72 7.68 -4.14 11.65
N PHE A 73 6.87 -3.10 11.80
CA PHE A 73 5.47 -3.21 12.18
C PHE A 73 4.63 -2.13 11.48
N TYR A 74 3.32 -2.10 11.75
CA TYR A 74 2.44 -1.02 11.27
C TYR A 74 1.37 -0.72 12.32
N ASN A 75 0.81 0.48 12.33
CA ASN A 75 -0.25 0.84 13.27
C ASN A 75 -1.56 0.11 12.94
N TYR A 76 -1.80 -1.03 13.60
CA TYR A 76 -3.03 -1.81 13.47
C TYR A 76 -4.07 -1.39 14.52
N LEU A 77 -5.24 -0.92 14.06
CA LEU A 77 -6.38 -0.50 14.91
C LEU A 77 -5.96 0.41 16.09
N ASN A 78 -5.08 1.38 15.82
CA ASN A 78 -4.58 2.36 16.79
C ASN A 78 -3.83 1.74 17.99
N LYS A 79 -3.25 0.55 17.81
CA LYS A 79 -2.41 -0.12 18.81
C LYS A 79 -0.91 0.12 18.63
N GLY A 80 -0.51 0.84 17.57
CA GLY A 80 0.90 1.07 17.27
C GLY A 80 1.67 1.74 18.41
N SER A 81 1.06 2.68 19.15
CA SER A 81 1.74 3.34 20.29
C SER A 81 2.06 2.40 21.44
N ILE A 82 1.23 1.38 21.67
CA ILE A 82 1.49 0.33 22.67
C ILE A 82 2.66 -0.55 22.21
N VAL A 83 2.70 -0.88 20.91
CA VAL A 83 3.80 -1.65 20.31
C VAL A 83 5.12 -0.86 20.39
N LEU A 84 5.07 0.45 20.14
CA LEU A 84 6.21 1.35 20.31
C LEU A 84 6.74 1.36 21.76
N ASP A 85 5.88 1.50 22.76
CA ASP A 85 6.30 1.45 24.18
C ASP A 85 6.95 0.10 24.55
N ILE A 86 6.43 -1.01 24.01
CA ILE A 86 7.00 -2.34 24.24
C ILE A 86 8.43 -2.43 23.67
N PHE A 87 8.65 -2.02 22.43
CA PHE A 87 9.98 -2.10 21.80
C PHE A 87 10.96 -1.06 22.33
N GLU A 88 10.48 0.12 22.75
CA GLU A 88 11.30 1.11 23.43
C GLU A 88 11.89 0.57 24.74
N ARG A 89 11.06 -0.08 25.58
CA ARG A 89 11.52 -0.70 26.84
C ARG A 89 12.47 -1.87 26.62
N ALA A 90 12.31 -2.59 25.51
CA ALA A 90 13.17 -3.70 25.13
C ALA A 90 14.46 -3.23 24.40
N ALA A 91 14.59 -1.92 24.13
CA ALA A 91 15.67 -1.34 23.33
C ALA A 91 15.81 -2.00 21.94
N ILE A 92 14.67 -2.36 21.31
CA ILE A 92 14.64 -2.98 19.99
C ILE A 92 14.35 -1.90 18.93
N PRO A 93 15.30 -1.60 18.02
CA PRO A 93 15.06 -0.70 16.90
C PRO A 93 13.86 -1.14 16.06
N SER A 94 13.01 -0.18 15.69
CA SER A 94 11.78 -0.46 14.97
C SER A 94 11.48 0.58 13.90
N ILE A 95 10.89 0.11 12.79
CA ILE A 95 10.34 0.94 11.71
C ILE A 95 8.86 0.61 11.54
N SER A 96 8.01 1.64 11.52
CA SER A 96 6.60 1.52 11.18
C SER A 96 6.38 1.72 9.68
N ILE A 97 5.47 0.99 9.06
CA ILE A 97 5.13 1.14 7.63
C ILE A 97 3.63 1.23 7.38
N ILE A 98 3.24 1.67 6.18
CA ILE A 98 1.91 1.67 5.56
C ILE A 98 0.89 2.58 6.23
N THR A 99 0.67 2.40 7.54
CA THR A 99 -0.38 3.09 8.28
C THR A 99 0.17 4.17 9.20
N ASN A 100 -0.44 5.34 9.12
CA ASN A 100 -0.08 6.47 9.95
C ASN A 100 -0.64 6.30 11.38
N PHE A 101 -0.06 7.01 12.33
CA PHE A 101 -0.57 7.13 13.72
C PHE A 101 -1.68 8.18 13.84
N ILE A 102 -2.38 8.45 12.74
CA ILE A 102 -3.45 9.45 12.65
C ILE A 102 -4.75 8.86 13.19
N ASP A 103 -5.34 9.52 14.19
CA ASP A 103 -6.75 9.33 14.51
C ASP A 103 -7.54 10.65 14.46
N GLN A 104 -8.13 10.94 13.29
CA GLN A 104 -9.00 12.11 13.09
C GLN A 104 -10.45 11.87 13.53
N ASN A 105 -10.85 10.63 13.87
CA ASN A 105 -12.21 10.31 14.30
C ASN A 105 -12.34 10.10 15.82
N THR A 106 -11.23 9.93 16.53
CA THR A 106 -11.18 9.62 17.97
C THR A 106 -10.36 10.64 18.78
N GLY A 107 -9.70 11.61 18.14
CA GLY A 107 -8.89 12.62 18.84
C GLY A 107 -7.56 12.12 19.42
N ILE A 108 -7.07 10.94 19.02
CA ILE A 108 -5.70 10.52 19.35
C ILE A 108 -4.77 11.05 18.26
N ASN A 109 -4.02 12.06 18.69
CA ASN A 109 -3.26 12.95 17.84
C ASN A 109 -1.94 12.29 17.43
N GLN A 110 -1.48 12.46 16.18
CA GLN A 110 -0.05 12.28 15.83
C GLN A 110 0.84 13.05 16.84
N ALA A 111 0.32 14.16 17.40
CA ALA A 111 0.98 14.92 18.47
C ALA A 111 1.24 14.13 19.77
N ALA A 112 0.51 13.04 20.05
CA ALA A 112 0.69 12.25 21.26
C ALA A 112 1.80 11.19 21.12
N VAL A 113 2.00 10.64 19.92
CA VAL A 113 3.06 9.64 19.64
C VAL A 113 4.37 10.32 19.24
N GLY A 114 4.28 11.50 18.61
CA GLY A 114 5.43 12.25 18.12
C GLY A 114 5.98 11.73 16.79
N ARG A 115 7.22 12.09 16.48
CA ARG A 115 7.98 11.60 15.31
C ARG A 115 8.96 10.50 15.72
N PRO A 116 9.46 9.69 14.77
CA PRO A 116 10.56 8.77 15.04
C PRO A 116 11.72 9.46 15.77
N ARG A 117 12.32 8.76 16.73
CA ARG A 117 13.42 9.22 17.59
C ARG A 117 13.11 10.38 18.54
N ALA A 118 11.86 10.84 18.61
CA ALA A 118 11.43 11.83 19.60
C ALA A 118 11.07 11.16 20.94
N LEU A 119 9.79 10.77 21.12
CA LEU A 119 9.34 10.11 22.36
C LEU A 119 9.89 8.69 22.49
N PHE A 120 9.94 7.96 21.38
CA PHE A 120 10.46 6.60 21.28
C PHE A 120 11.79 6.65 20.53
N LYS A 121 12.92 6.50 21.24
CA LYS A 121 14.27 6.58 20.68
C LYS A 121 14.59 5.40 19.77
N HIS A 122 14.00 4.24 20.07
CA HIS A 122 14.15 3.01 19.30
C HIS A 122 13.11 2.89 18.18
N TRP A 123 12.18 3.84 18.06
CA TRP A 123 11.44 4.04 16.82
C TRP A 123 12.30 4.86 15.86
N ILE A 124 13.08 4.17 15.04
CA ILE A 124 14.19 4.80 14.33
C ILE A 124 13.77 5.44 12.99
N ALA A 125 12.65 5.00 12.41
CA ALA A 125 12.04 5.60 11.22
C ALA A 125 10.59 5.20 11.03
N GLU A 126 9.92 5.86 10.10
CA GLU A 126 8.60 5.48 9.60
C GLU A 126 8.52 5.61 8.07
N PHE A 127 7.75 4.72 7.45
CA PHE A 127 7.19 4.90 6.12
C PHE A 127 5.69 5.19 6.24
N GLU A 128 5.27 6.32 5.68
CA GLU A 128 3.87 6.67 5.52
C GLU A 128 3.49 6.64 4.05
N THR A 129 2.24 6.27 3.76
CA THR A 129 1.69 6.37 2.41
C THR A 129 0.98 7.71 2.25
N ASN A 130 1.20 8.43 1.14
CA ASN A 130 0.45 9.64 0.81
C ASN A 130 -0.95 9.31 0.28
N ASP A 131 -1.75 8.63 1.09
CA ASP A 131 -3.10 8.15 0.74
C ASP A 131 -4.07 9.29 0.36
N LEU A 132 -3.89 10.47 0.95
CA LEU A 132 -4.66 11.66 0.59
C LEU A 132 -4.38 12.08 -0.85
N LYS A 133 -3.10 12.17 -1.25
CA LYS A 133 -2.72 12.48 -2.63
C LYS A 133 -3.21 11.38 -3.58
N ALA A 134 -3.01 10.11 -3.22
CA ALA A 134 -3.47 9.00 -4.05
C ALA A 134 -4.98 9.03 -4.33
N GLY A 135 -5.80 9.31 -3.31
CA GLY A 135 -7.25 9.39 -3.50
C GLY A 135 -7.69 10.55 -4.38
N ARG A 136 -7.01 11.71 -4.26
CA ARG A 136 -7.25 12.90 -5.07
C ARG A 136 -6.83 12.67 -6.52
N ASP A 137 -5.59 12.24 -6.73
CA ASP A 137 -4.99 12.07 -8.04
C ASP A 137 -5.71 10.96 -8.85
N LEU A 138 -6.17 9.89 -8.19
CA LEU A 138 -7.02 8.87 -8.81
C LEU A 138 -8.33 9.45 -9.37
N MET A 139 -8.97 10.38 -8.66
CA MET A 139 -10.21 11.01 -9.15
C MET A 139 -9.93 11.93 -10.34
N HIS A 140 -8.87 12.74 -10.30
CA HIS A 140 -8.47 13.60 -11.42
C HIS A 140 -8.14 12.77 -12.67
N ASP A 141 -7.33 11.72 -12.55
CA ASP A 141 -6.98 10.87 -13.70
C ASP A 141 -8.22 10.24 -14.35
N LEU A 142 -9.19 9.77 -13.54
CA LEU A 142 -10.40 9.15 -14.08
C LEU A 142 -11.27 10.17 -14.84
N VAL A 143 -11.34 11.41 -14.35
CA VAL A 143 -12.10 12.49 -14.99
C VAL A 143 -11.41 12.99 -16.25
N GLU A 144 -10.10 13.24 -16.19
CA GLU A 144 -9.30 13.66 -17.34
C GLU A 144 -9.40 12.63 -18.47
N ARG A 145 -9.29 11.33 -18.15
CA ARG A 145 -9.49 10.26 -19.12
C ARG A 145 -10.89 10.24 -19.70
N TYR A 146 -11.92 10.30 -18.84
CA TYR A 146 -13.30 10.34 -19.30
C TYR A 146 -13.55 11.49 -20.28
N GLN A 147 -13.09 12.70 -19.96
CA GLN A 147 -13.24 13.88 -20.80
C GLN A 147 -12.45 13.77 -22.10
N SER A 148 -11.23 13.22 -22.06
CA SER A 148 -10.42 13.00 -23.27
C SER A 148 -11.07 12.03 -24.25
N GLU A 149 -11.81 11.03 -23.75
CA GLU A 149 -12.55 10.07 -24.56
C GLU A 149 -13.96 10.57 -24.96
N ASN A 150 -14.47 11.62 -24.30
CA ASN A 150 -15.82 12.16 -24.49
C ASN A 150 -15.81 13.72 -24.43
N PRO A 151 -15.36 14.41 -25.49
CA PRO A 151 -15.05 15.85 -25.47
C PRO A 151 -16.28 16.79 -25.50
N VAL A 152 -17.36 16.46 -24.77
CA VAL A 152 -18.56 17.29 -24.69
C VAL A 152 -18.48 18.19 -23.46
N ASP A 153 -18.38 19.51 -23.69
CA ASP A 153 -18.02 20.53 -22.67
C ASP A 153 -18.95 20.60 -21.44
N ASP A 154 -20.23 20.22 -21.56
CA ASP A 154 -21.25 20.47 -20.52
C ASP A 154 -21.87 19.21 -19.90
N GLN A 155 -21.30 18.02 -20.11
CA GLN A 155 -21.85 16.80 -19.53
C GLN A 155 -21.49 16.68 -18.04
N LEU A 156 -22.52 16.60 -17.18
CA LEU A 156 -22.36 16.26 -15.77
C LEU A 156 -21.82 14.83 -15.63
N ILE A 157 -20.62 14.68 -15.07
CA ILE A 157 -19.96 13.38 -14.85
C ILE A 157 -20.43 12.82 -13.50
N LYS A 158 -21.20 11.72 -13.52
CA LYS A 158 -21.64 11.06 -12.29
C LYS A 158 -20.63 10.01 -11.84
N VAL A 159 -20.32 10.06 -10.54
CA VAL A 159 -19.32 9.19 -9.90
C VAL A 159 -19.97 8.37 -8.81
N ILE A 160 -19.66 7.07 -8.78
CA ILE A 160 -19.82 6.22 -7.60
C ILE A 160 -18.45 6.03 -6.97
N ALA A 161 -18.36 6.11 -5.64
CA ALA A 161 -17.14 5.80 -4.90
C ALA A 161 -17.35 4.57 -3.99
N ILE A 162 -16.42 3.63 -4.03
CA ILE A 162 -16.38 2.47 -3.13
C ILE A 162 -15.12 2.59 -2.27
N ALA A 163 -15.30 2.93 -1.01
CA ALA A 163 -14.21 3.09 -0.04
C ALA A 163 -13.91 1.79 0.71
N GLY A 164 -12.82 1.79 1.48
CA GLY A 164 -12.37 0.66 2.27
C GLY A 164 -13.11 0.47 3.58
N GLU A 165 -12.40 -0.08 4.57
CA GLU A 165 -12.87 -0.15 5.95
C GLU A 165 -12.86 1.24 6.58
N ARG A 166 -14.00 1.62 7.17
CA ARG A 166 -14.27 2.96 7.69
C ARG A 166 -13.21 3.49 8.66
N THR A 167 -12.65 2.62 9.50
CA THR A 167 -11.70 2.93 10.56
C THR A 167 -10.24 2.84 10.11
N HIS A 168 -9.97 2.32 8.90
CA HIS A 168 -8.62 2.19 8.40
C HIS A 168 -8.10 3.53 7.87
N SER A 169 -6.93 3.97 8.35
CA SER A 169 -6.35 5.29 8.02
C SER A 169 -6.23 5.52 6.51
N ALA A 170 -5.73 4.53 5.76
CA ALA A 170 -5.66 4.61 4.29
C ALA A 170 -7.03 4.88 3.64
N SER A 171 -8.12 4.21 4.10
CA SER A 171 -9.45 4.49 3.56
C SER A 171 -9.92 5.90 3.89
N VAL A 172 -9.66 6.37 5.12
CA VAL A 172 -10.06 7.72 5.56
C VAL A 172 -9.35 8.77 4.72
N LEU A 173 -8.04 8.63 4.53
CA LEU A 173 -7.22 9.59 3.79
C LEU A 173 -7.53 9.56 2.28
N ARG A 174 -7.68 8.38 1.67
CA ARG A 174 -8.09 8.28 0.24
C ARG A 174 -9.46 8.90 0.01
N LYS A 175 -10.43 8.71 0.91
CA LYS A 175 -11.73 9.40 0.85
C LYS A 175 -11.60 10.91 0.96
N LYS A 176 -10.75 11.40 1.88
CA LYS A 176 -10.48 12.84 2.01
C LYS A 176 -9.88 13.42 0.73
N GLY A 177 -8.94 12.69 0.11
CA GLY A 177 -8.38 13.03 -1.19
C GLY A 177 -9.43 13.10 -2.30
N LEU A 178 -10.32 12.10 -2.37
CA LEU A 178 -11.46 12.11 -3.29
C LEU A 178 -12.32 13.37 -3.12
N TYR A 179 -12.67 13.74 -1.89
CA TYR A 179 -13.46 14.96 -1.65
C TYR A 179 -12.71 16.23 -2.08
N GLN A 180 -11.40 16.31 -1.83
CA GLN A 180 -10.60 17.45 -2.32
C GLN A 180 -10.59 17.54 -3.84
N ALA A 181 -10.49 16.41 -4.56
CA ALA A 181 -10.58 16.43 -6.02
C ALA A 181 -11.95 16.91 -6.51
N LEU A 182 -13.04 16.56 -5.81
CA LEU A 182 -14.38 17.00 -6.18
C LEU A 182 -14.58 18.51 -6.01
N ASP A 183 -13.91 19.14 -5.06
CA ASP A 183 -13.92 20.60 -4.89
C ASP A 183 -13.29 21.31 -6.11
N ASP A 184 -12.31 20.67 -6.75
CA ASP A 184 -11.60 21.16 -7.94
C ASP A 184 -12.32 20.82 -9.27
N LEU A 185 -13.39 20.02 -9.24
CA LEU A 185 -14.05 19.45 -10.42
C LEU A 185 -15.56 19.77 -10.45
N PRO A 186 -15.95 21.01 -10.82
CA PRO A 186 -17.34 21.50 -10.67
C PRO A 186 -18.37 20.77 -11.55
N ASN A 187 -17.95 20.12 -12.63
CA ASN A 187 -18.79 19.32 -13.51
C ASN A 187 -18.91 17.84 -13.08
N VAL A 188 -18.36 17.48 -11.92
CA VAL A 188 -18.35 16.11 -11.40
C VAL A 188 -19.28 16.02 -10.18
N LYS A 189 -20.19 15.05 -10.20
CA LYS A 189 -21.11 14.79 -9.09
C LYS A 189 -20.90 13.38 -8.53
N LEU A 190 -20.40 13.32 -7.30
CA LEU A 190 -20.44 12.10 -6.50
C LEU A 190 -21.89 11.79 -6.11
N VAL A 191 -22.51 10.80 -6.78
CA VAL A 191 -23.91 10.44 -6.52
C VAL A 191 -24.05 9.57 -5.28
N GLN A 192 -23.04 8.77 -4.97
CA GLN A 192 -22.99 7.97 -3.74
C GLN A 192 -21.58 7.48 -3.44
N LEU A 193 -21.20 7.54 -2.15
CA LEU A 193 -20.05 6.83 -1.59
C LEU A 193 -20.55 5.72 -0.66
N ILE A 194 -19.96 4.53 -0.76
CA ILE A 194 -20.21 3.42 0.16
C ILE A 194 -18.92 2.92 0.79
N GLU A 195 -19.03 2.31 1.98
CA GLU A 195 -17.93 1.53 2.57
C GLU A 195 -18.03 0.09 2.05
N GLY A 196 -17.05 -0.33 1.26
CA GLY A 196 -16.85 -1.67 0.75
C GLY A 196 -16.01 -2.56 1.67
N SER A 197 -15.41 -2.01 2.73
CA SER A 197 -14.62 -2.76 3.72
C SER A 197 -13.53 -3.65 3.08
N TRP A 198 -12.92 -3.15 2.00
CA TRP A 198 -11.91 -3.86 1.20
C TRP A 198 -12.37 -5.19 0.57
N SER A 199 -13.67 -5.46 0.60
CA SER A 199 -14.24 -6.74 0.14
C SER A 199 -14.65 -6.66 -1.33
N ARG A 200 -14.00 -7.48 -2.16
CA ARG A 200 -14.35 -7.66 -3.58
C ARG A 200 -15.82 -8.06 -3.75
N LEU A 201 -16.27 -9.08 -3.01
CA LEU A 201 -17.65 -9.57 -3.07
C LEU A 201 -18.65 -8.46 -2.75
N ARG A 202 -18.39 -7.67 -1.71
CA ARG A 202 -19.26 -6.55 -1.35
C ARG A 202 -19.35 -5.49 -2.45
N ALA A 203 -18.23 -5.16 -3.10
CA ALA A 203 -18.24 -4.24 -4.23
C ALA A 203 -19.04 -4.79 -5.42
N GLN A 204 -18.87 -6.07 -5.75
CA GLN A 204 -19.63 -6.76 -6.79
C GLN A 204 -21.14 -6.76 -6.53
N GLU A 205 -21.57 -7.08 -5.30
CA GLU A 205 -22.99 -7.15 -4.94
C GLU A 205 -23.69 -5.78 -4.92
N VAL A 206 -22.97 -4.72 -4.55
CA VAL A 206 -23.56 -3.39 -4.34
C VAL A 206 -23.59 -2.57 -5.61
N LEU A 207 -22.58 -2.66 -6.49
CA LEU A 207 -22.51 -1.81 -7.67
C LEU A 207 -23.76 -1.91 -8.58
N PRO A 208 -24.29 -3.10 -8.95
CA PRO A 208 -25.50 -3.20 -9.77
C PRO A 208 -26.72 -2.50 -9.13
N LYS A 209 -26.81 -2.50 -7.80
CA LYS A 209 -27.89 -1.83 -7.06
C LYS A 209 -27.75 -0.31 -7.17
N LEU A 210 -26.52 0.20 -7.11
CA LEU A 210 -26.24 1.63 -7.27
C LEU A 210 -26.52 2.12 -8.70
N LEU A 211 -26.13 1.34 -9.70
CA LEU A 211 -26.41 1.64 -11.12
C LEU A 211 -27.92 1.72 -11.39
N ARG A 212 -28.71 0.77 -10.86
CA ARG A 212 -30.18 0.84 -10.95
C ARG A 212 -30.77 2.08 -10.25
N ARG A 213 -30.16 2.52 -9.16
CA ARG A 213 -30.65 3.67 -8.38
C ARG A 213 -30.35 5.01 -9.02
N HIS A 214 -29.15 5.17 -9.58
CA HIS A 214 -28.63 6.46 -10.05
C HIS A 214 -28.61 6.61 -11.58
N GLY A 215 -28.91 5.53 -12.30
CA GLY A 215 -28.94 5.48 -13.76
C GLY A 215 -27.53 5.38 -14.35
N GLU A 216 -27.31 6.10 -15.44
CA GLU A 216 -26.01 6.16 -16.10
C GLU A 216 -24.94 6.77 -15.19
N ILE A 217 -23.80 6.09 -15.08
CA ILE A 217 -22.63 6.48 -14.27
C ILE A 217 -21.42 6.43 -15.19
N GLN A 218 -20.55 7.43 -15.10
CA GLN A 218 -19.36 7.54 -15.94
C GLN A 218 -18.11 7.02 -15.24
N ILE A 219 -18.04 7.13 -13.91
CA ILE A 219 -16.84 6.79 -13.14
C ILE A 219 -17.18 5.97 -11.91
N VAL A 220 -16.40 4.92 -11.68
CA VAL A 220 -16.36 4.17 -10.41
C VAL A 220 -14.97 4.31 -9.81
N TRP A 221 -14.86 5.18 -8.80
CA TRP A 221 -13.64 5.36 -8.02
C TRP A 221 -13.59 4.28 -6.93
N CYS A 222 -12.51 3.51 -6.84
CA CYS A 222 -12.35 2.49 -5.81
C CYS A 222 -11.11 2.77 -4.97
N ALA A 223 -11.26 2.72 -3.65
CA ALA A 223 -10.16 3.00 -2.73
C ALA A 223 -9.03 1.97 -2.80
N ASN A 224 -9.27 0.80 -3.41
CA ASN A 224 -8.24 -0.16 -3.78
C ASN A 224 -8.67 -1.08 -4.94
N ASP A 225 -7.74 -1.93 -5.38
CA ASP A 225 -7.88 -2.82 -6.53
C ASP A 225 -8.87 -3.96 -6.27
N GLU A 226 -8.98 -4.50 -5.05
CA GLU A 226 -10.01 -5.52 -4.73
C GLU A 226 -11.43 -4.98 -4.94
N LEU A 227 -11.67 -3.74 -4.50
CA LEU A 227 -12.94 -3.04 -4.72
C LEU A 227 -13.14 -2.75 -6.21
N ALA A 228 -12.08 -2.38 -6.93
CA ALA A 228 -12.14 -2.15 -8.38
C ALA A 228 -12.47 -3.43 -9.15
N MET A 229 -11.90 -4.57 -8.75
CA MET A 229 -12.19 -5.87 -9.36
C MET A 229 -13.58 -6.37 -9.04
N GLY A 230 -14.08 -6.11 -7.83
CA GLY A 230 -15.47 -6.33 -7.48
C GLY A 230 -16.41 -5.43 -8.30
N ALA A 231 -16.07 -4.17 -8.47
CA ALA A 231 -16.83 -3.25 -9.32
C ALA A 231 -16.88 -3.74 -10.78
N ILE A 232 -15.77 -4.16 -11.37
CA ILE A 232 -15.73 -4.71 -12.74
C ILE A 232 -16.59 -5.97 -12.85
N ALA A 233 -16.56 -6.87 -11.87
CA ALA A 233 -17.45 -8.02 -11.83
C ALA A 233 -18.93 -7.61 -11.73
N GLY A 234 -19.26 -6.60 -10.92
CA GLY A 234 -20.61 -6.04 -10.82
C GLY A 234 -21.09 -5.39 -12.12
N LEU A 235 -20.19 -4.75 -12.89
CA LEU A 235 -20.50 -4.27 -14.24
C LEU A 235 -20.85 -5.43 -15.18
N SER A 236 -20.12 -6.54 -15.11
CA SER A 236 -20.44 -7.76 -15.86
C SER A 236 -21.80 -8.35 -15.48
N ASP A 237 -22.10 -8.44 -14.18
CA ASP A 237 -23.39 -8.92 -13.68
C ASP A 237 -24.56 -8.04 -14.17
N ALA A 238 -24.32 -6.74 -14.34
CA ALA A 238 -25.26 -5.78 -14.90
C ALA A 238 -25.28 -5.75 -16.44
N LYS A 239 -24.45 -6.55 -17.13
CA LYS A 239 -24.26 -6.57 -18.60
C LYS A 239 -23.80 -5.22 -19.17
N LEU A 240 -23.00 -4.48 -18.40
CA LEU A 240 -22.47 -3.16 -18.75
C LEU A 240 -20.96 -3.19 -19.07
N ASP A 241 -20.41 -4.36 -19.41
CA ASP A 241 -18.99 -4.51 -19.76
C ASP A 241 -18.54 -3.65 -20.94
N ARG A 242 -19.48 -3.32 -21.84
CA ARG A 242 -19.24 -2.48 -23.02
C ARG A 242 -19.55 -1.01 -22.77
N ALA A 243 -20.07 -0.65 -21.60
CA ALA A 243 -20.30 0.73 -21.25
C ALA A 243 -18.95 1.43 -21.03
N ASN A 244 -18.84 2.69 -21.46
CA ASN A 244 -17.62 3.47 -21.26
C ASN A 244 -17.52 4.01 -19.82
N ILE A 245 -17.44 3.09 -18.84
CA ILE A 245 -17.34 3.42 -17.42
C ILE A 245 -15.86 3.36 -17.01
N MET A 246 -15.33 4.47 -16.52
CA MET A 246 -13.96 4.54 -16.02
C MET A 246 -13.90 3.94 -14.61
N VAL A 247 -13.21 2.81 -14.48
CA VAL A 247 -12.92 2.20 -13.17
C VAL A 247 -11.45 2.41 -12.84
N GLY A 248 -11.14 2.82 -11.62
CA GLY A 248 -9.77 2.98 -11.14
C GLY A 248 -9.60 2.48 -9.71
N GLY A 249 -8.38 2.12 -9.36
CA GLY A 249 -8.03 1.49 -8.09
C GLY A 249 -6.69 1.95 -7.51
N VAL A 250 -6.28 1.24 -6.47
CA VAL A 250 -5.02 1.44 -5.74
C VAL A 250 -4.55 0.06 -5.29
N ASP A 251 -3.26 -0.27 -5.38
CA ASP A 251 -2.51 -1.37 -4.74
C ASP A 251 -1.50 -2.01 -5.72
N TRP A 252 -1.75 -1.91 -7.04
CA TRP A 252 -1.03 -2.64 -8.10
C TRP A 252 -1.15 -4.17 -7.96
N ASN A 253 -2.34 -4.66 -7.64
CA ASN A 253 -2.58 -6.11 -7.63
C ASN A 253 -2.40 -6.68 -9.04
N SER A 254 -1.81 -7.87 -9.16
CA SER A 254 -1.51 -8.49 -10.45
C SER A 254 -2.75 -8.61 -11.37
N GLU A 255 -3.92 -8.92 -10.80
CA GLU A 255 -5.18 -8.97 -11.55
C GLU A 255 -5.62 -7.59 -12.06
N ALA A 256 -5.41 -6.52 -11.28
CA ALA A 256 -5.72 -5.16 -11.67
C ALA A 256 -4.83 -4.68 -12.83
N LEU A 257 -3.55 -5.05 -12.82
CA LEU A 257 -2.63 -4.76 -13.93
C LEU A 257 -3.02 -5.50 -15.22
N GLN A 258 -3.45 -6.76 -15.10
CA GLN A 258 -4.04 -7.50 -16.23
C GLN A 258 -5.35 -6.86 -16.70
N ALA A 259 -6.15 -6.31 -15.80
CA ALA A 259 -7.37 -5.59 -16.14
C ALA A 259 -7.06 -4.27 -16.88
N ILE A 260 -5.97 -3.59 -16.52
CA ILE A 260 -5.44 -2.43 -17.27
C ILE A 260 -5.01 -2.85 -18.68
N GLU A 261 -4.27 -3.96 -18.80
CA GLU A 261 -3.86 -4.51 -20.10
C GLU A 261 -5.07 -4.81 -21.01
N ARG A 262 -6.15 -5.32 -20.41
CA ARG A 262 -7.43 -5.62 -21.08
C ARG A 262 -8.38 -4.41 -21.18
N ASN A 263 -7.93 -3.22 -20.79
CA ASN A 263 -8.71 -1.97 -20.79
C ASN A 263 -10.02 -2.02 -19.95
N ARG A 264 -10.12 -2.94 -18.98
CA ARG A 264 -11.26 -3.04 -18.04
C ARG A 264 -11.07 -2.17 -16.80
N LEU A 265 -9.83 -1.93 -16.39
CA LEU A 265 -9.44 -0.95 -15.38
C LEU A 265 -8.60 0.13 -16.08
N LYS A 266 -8.78 1.41 -15.71
CA LYS A 266 -8.13 2.52 -16.43
C LYS A 266 -6.80 2.93 -15.82
N VAL A 267 -6.71 2.86 -14.49
CA VAL A 267 -5.55 3.28 -13.72
C VAL A 267 -5.54 2.60 -12.36
N SER A 268 -4.35 2.27 -11.86
CA SER A 268 -4.12 1.89 -10.47
C SER A 268 -2.91 2.64 -9.91
N TYR A 269 -3.05 3.14 -8.68
CA TYR A 269 -1.97 3.78 -7.93
C TYR A 269 -1.31 2.77 -6.98
N GLY A 270 0.01 2.79 -6.80
CA GLY A 270 0.63 1.75 -5.98
C GLY A 270 2.09 1.98 -5.61
N GLY A 271 2.78 0.89 -5.31
CA GLY A 271 4.18 0.86 -4.85
C GLY A 271 4.35 0.72 -3.34
N HIS A 272 3.36 1.10 -2.53
CA HIS A 272 3.44 1.02 -1.07
C HIS A 272 3.61 -0.38 -0.48
N PHE A 273 3.34 -1.46 -1.22
CA PHE A 273 3.66 -2.83 -0.78
C PHE A 273 5.18 -3.05 -0.63
N LEU A 274 6.01 -2.21 -1.26
CA LEU A 274 7.48 -2.28 -1.16
C LEU A 274 8.04 -1.71 0.14
N GLN A 275 7.22 -1.00 0.94
CA GLN A 275 7.69 -0.36 2.17
C GLN A 275 8.33 -1.34 3.16
N GLY A 276 7.87 -2.60 3.22
CA GLY A 276 8.49 -3.61 4.07
C GLY A 276 9.91 -3.98 3.60
N ALA A 277 10.13 -4.07 2.29
CA ALA A 277 11.46 -4.26 1.73
C ALA A 277 12.37 -3.06 1.97
N TYR A 278 11.86 -1.83 1.77
CA TYR A 278 12.59 -0.60 2.02
C TYR A 278 12.98 -0.44 3.49
N ALA A 279 12.05 -0.70 4.41
CA ALA A 279 12.31 -0.68 5.84
C ALA A 279 13.37 -1.72 6.25
N LEU A 280 13.34 -2.92 5.67
CA LEU A 280 14.33 -3.94 5.97
C LEU A 280 15.74 -3.53 5.51
N THR A 281 15.87 -2.89 4.34
CA THR A 281 17.14 -2.36 3.87
C THR A 281 17.66 -1.23 4.77
N LEU A 282 16.80 -0.33 5.23
CA LEU A 282 17.20 0.72 6.18
C LEU A 282 17.64 0.11 7.54
N LEU A 283 16.94 -0.90 8.04
CA LEU A 283 17.35 -1.62 9.25
C LEU A 283 18.70 -2.32 9.08
N TYR A 284 18.95 -2.92 7.92
CA TYR A 284 20.23 -3.54 7.61
C TYR A 284 21.38 -2.54 7.64
N ASP A 285 21.23 -1.39 6.96
CA ASP A 285 22.25 -0.35 6.95
C ASP A 285 22.49 0.21 8.37
N TYR A 286 21.41 0.50 9.11
CA TYR A 286 21.47 0.99 10.48
C TYR A 286 22.22 0.03 11.41
N LEU A 287 21.91 -1.27 11.36
CA LEU A 287 22.56 -2.29 12.20
C LEU A 287 24.03 -2.56 11.81
N ASN A 288 24.42 -2.21 10.59
CA ASN A 288 25.82 -2.22 10.16
C ASN A 288 26.55 -0.87 10.43
N GLY A 289 25.94 0.01 11.23
CA GLY A 289 26.56 1.27 11.68
C GLY A 289 26.41 2.43 10.69
N LEU A 290 25.60 2.29 9.64
CA LEU A 290 25.29 3.35 8.70
C LEU A 290 23.91 3.93 9.01
N ASP A 291 23.87 4.98 9.85
CA ASP A 291 22.62 5.66 10.18
C ASP A 291 22.20 6.62 9.05
N PHE A 292 20.97 6.45 8.57
CA PHE A 292 20.38 7.22 7.46
C PHE A 292 19.79 8.57 7.91
N ALA A 293 19.63 8.82 9.22
CA ALA A 293 18.87 9.96 9.70
C ALA A 293 19.45 11.34 9.34
N ALA A 294 20.77 11.48 9.31
CA ALA A 294 21.41 12.77 9.04
C ALA A 294 21.15 13.25 7.60
N ASP A 295 21.12 12.32 6.64
CA ASP A 295 21.08 12.65 5.21
C ASP A 295 19.71 12.40 4.58
N ALA A 296 19.04 11.29 4.94
CA ALA A 296 17.75 10.89 4.35
C ALA A 296 16.54 11.25 5.24
N GLY A 297 16.78 11.62 6.50
CA GLY A 297 15.72 11.84 7.48
C GLY A 297 15.17 10.53 8.06
N VAL A 298 14.07 10.64 8.82
CA VAL A 298 13.48 9.50 9.56
C VAL A 298 11.99 9.28 9.25
N SER A 299 11.37 10.17 8.48
CA SER A 299 9.96 10.07 8.08
C SER A 299 9.88 10.07 6.56
N PHE A 300 9.60 8.91 5.99
CA PHE A 300 9.54 8.70 4.55
C PHE A 300 8.08 8.65 4.10
N ARG A 301 7.58 9.76 3.54
CA ARG A 301 6.22 9.80 2.98
C ARG A 301 6.27 9.44 1.51
N LEU A 302 5.79 8.25 1.16
CA LEU A 302 5.79 7.76 -0.22
C LEU A 302 4.54 8.20 -0.95
N ASP A 303 4.73 8.90 -2.06
CA ASP A 303 3.69 9.09 -3.05
C ASP A 303 3.41 7.76 -3.75
N LEU A 304 2.13 7.48 -4.00
CA LEU A 304 1.77 6.32 -4.80
C LEU A 304 1.98 6.65 -6.27
N GLU A 305 2.62 5.71 -6.96
CA GLU A 305 2.96 5.86 -8.36
C GLU A 305 1.79 5.42 -9.24
N LYS A 306 1.65 6.06 -10.40
CA LYS A 306 0.59 5.76 -11.36
C LYS A 306 0.99 4.62 -12.31
N VAL A 307 0.13 3.60 -12.42
CA VAL A 307 0.17 2.64 -13.53
C VAL A 307 -1.10 2.70 -14.35
N ASP A 308 -0.93 2.88 -15.64
CA ASP A 308 -1.96 2.78 -16.66
C ASP A 308 -1.42 2.03 -17.88
N ARG A 309 -2.18 2.01 -18.98
CA ARG A 309 -1.79 1.31 -20.20
C ARG A 309 -0.48 1.82 -20.81
N SER A 310 -0.13 3.08 -20.60
CA SER A 310 1.10 3.69 -21.15
C SER A 310 2.34 3.24 -20.37
N SER A 311 2.22 2.99 -19.07
CA SER A 311 3.37 2.66 -18.20
C SER A 311 3.44 1.19 -17.78
N LEU A 312 2.41 0.36 -17.99
CA LEU A 312 2.41 -1.01 -17.45
C LEU A 312 3.57 -1.89 -17.94
N HIS A 313 4.08 -1.63 -19.15
CA HIS A 313 5.19 -2.37 -19.75
C HIS A 313 6.49 -2.25 -18.93
N LEU A 314 6.65 -1.17 -18.16
CA LEU A 314 7.80 -0.98 -17.27
C LEU A 314 7.83 -1.96 -16.09
N TYR A 315 6.67 -2.53 -15.74
CA TYR A 315 6.49 -3.39 -14.58
C TYR A 315 6.23 -4.85 -14.96
N LYS A 316 6.26 -5.18 -16.26
CA LYS A 316 5.96 -6.50 -16.82
C LYS A 316 7.21 -7.09 -17.46
N HIS A 317 7.58 -8.31 -17.08
CA HIS A 317 8.63 -9.05 -17.77
C HIS A 317 8.37 -10.56 -17.69
N ASN A 318 8.60 -11.27 -18.80
CA ASN A 318 8.19 -12.67 -19.00
C ASN A 318 6.72 -12.94 -18.68
N ASN A 319 5.84 -12.02 -19.08
CA ASN A 319 4.39 -12.06 -18.80
C ASN A 319 3.98 -11.99 -17.32
N GLU A 320 4.91 -11.70 -16.42
CA GLU A 320 4.63 -11.51 -14.99
C GLU A 320 4.84 -10.04 -14.61
N TYR A 321 3.91 -9.50 -13.83
CA TYR A 321 4.08 -8.20 -13.21
C TYR A 321 4.80 -8.35 -11.87
N PHE A 322 5.73 -7.44 -11.56
CA PHE A 322 6.40 -7.40 -10.26
C PHE A 322 7.05 -8.74 -9.86
N SER A 323 7.73 -9.41 -10.79
CA SER A 323 8.39 -10.68 -10.48
C SER A 323 9.53 -10.47 -9.48
N LEU A 324 9.58 -11.29 -8.42
CA LEU A 324 10.61 -11.20 -7.39
C LEU A 324 12.02 -11.38 -7.95
N GLN A 325 12.18 -12.15 -9.04
CA GLN A 325 13.49 -12.41 -9.67
C GLN A 325 14.09 -11.15 -10.31
N GLN A 326 13.26 -10.16 -10.63
CA GLN A 326 13.67 -8.95 -11.31
C GLN A 326 14.17 -7.88 -10.36
N VAL A 327 13.98 -8.01 -9.05
CA VAL A 327 14.42 -7.02 -8.08
C VAL A 327 15.62 -7.52 -7.28
N ASN A 328 16.56 -6.63 -6.95
CA ASN A 328 17.62 -6.90 -5.99
C ASN A 328 17.77 -5.76 -4.99
N PHE A 329 17.38 -5.98 -3.74
CA PHE A 329 17.40 -4.95 -2.71
C PHE A 329 18.80 -4.66 -2.15
N LEU A 330 19.83 -5.47 -2.45
CA LEU A 330 21.23 -5.10 -2.18
C LEU A 330 21.65 -3.82 -2.93
N LYS A 331 21.00 -3.51 -4.07
CA LYS A 331 21.23 -2.26 -4.80
C LYS A 331 20.83 -1.03 -3.99
N MET A 332 19.87 -1.16 -3.09
CA MET A 332 19.40 -0.09 -2.22
C MET A 332 20.30 0.11 -1.00
N SER A 333 20.92 -0.95 -0.47
CA SER A 333 21.71 -0.87 0.77
C SER A 333 22.95 0.00 0.57
N ARG A 334 22.97 1.18 1.19
CA ARG A 334 24.13 2.08 1.13
C ARG A 334 25.35 1.45 1.80
N TYR A 335 25.16 0.65 2.85
CA TYR A 335 26.27 -0.07 3.47
C TYR A 335 26.90 -1.05 2.48
N TYR A 336 26.09 -1.88 1.81
CA TYR A 336 26.58 -2.82 0.81
C TYR A 336 27.27 -2.10 -0.35
N GLN A 337 26.64 -1.06 -0.92
CA GLN A 337 27.21 -0.28 -2.02
C GLN A 337 28.57 0.32 -1.65
N LYS A 338 28.67 0.91 -0.45
CA LYS A 338 29.92 1.49 0.04
C LYS A 338 31.00 0.44 0.30
N VAL A 339 30.67 -0.65 0.99
CA VAL A 339 31.67 -1.63 1.45
C VAL A 339 32.08 -2.60 0.36
N GLN A 340 31.14 -3.05 -0.46
CA GLN A 340 31.38 -4.12 -1.45
C GLN A 340 31.68 -3.56 -2.84
N LEU A 341 31.12 -2.41 -3.20
CA LEU A 341 31.25 -1.83 -4.53
C LEU A 341 32.07 -0.53 -4.56
N ASN A 342 32.47 -0.01 -3.39
CA ASN A 342 33.16 1.28 -3.26
C ASN A 342 32.39 2.42 -3.96
N ASP A 343 31.06 2.37 -3.89
CA ASP A 343 30.16 3.32 -4.52
C ASP A 343 29.37 4.10 -3.46
N THR A 344 28.96 5.32 -3.81
CA THR A 344 28.10 6.17 -2.99
C THR A 344 26.78 6.37 -3.71
N THR A 345 25.71 5.78 -3.16
CA THR A 345 24.36 5.91 -3.70
C THR A 345 23.44 6.62 -2.71
N GLU A 346 22.41 7.29 -3.22
CA GLU A 346 21.31 7.77 -2.40
C GLU A 346 20.21 6.71 -2.25
N TYR A 347 19.42 6.77 -1.17
CA TYR A 347 18.24 5.91 -1.10
C TYR A 347 17.22 6.36 -2.13
N SER A 348 16.79 5.43 -2.96
CA SER A 348 15.58 5.60 -3.77
C SER A 348 14.43 4.78 -3.18
N PHE A 349 13.21 5.28 -3.28
CA PHE A 349 12.02 4.50 -2.94
C PHE A 349 11.17 4.26 -4.19
N ASN A 350 11.85 4.09 -5.32
CA ASN A 350 11.26 3.72 -6.60
C ASN A 350 11.59 2.26 -6.92
N TYR A 351 10.58 1.48 -7.32
CA TYR A 351 10.75 0.09 -7.72
C TYR A 351 11.73 -0.09 -8.89
N LEU A 352 11.67 0.81 -9.88
CA LEU A 352 12.39 0.68 -11.14
C LEU A 352 13.92 0.74 -10.95
N ASP A 353 14.40 1.44 -9.92
CA ASP A 353 15.82 1.59 -9.63
C ASP A 353 16.48 0.28 -9.15
N TYR A 354 15.66 -0.69 -8.75
CA TYR A 354 16.12 -1.96 -8.19
C TYR A 354 15.98 -3.14 -9.14
N LEU A 355 15.62 -2.87 -10.39
CA LEU A 355 15.55 -3.90 -11.41
C LEU A 355 16.94 -4.48 -11.71
N VAL A 356 17.05 -5.80 -11.85
CA VAL A 356 18.28 -6.49 -12.26
C VAL A 356 18.47 -6.25 -13.76
N THR A 357 19.66 -5.81 -14.15
CA THR A 357 20.02 -5.39 -15.51
C THR A 357 19.95 -6.49 -16.57
N ASN A 358 19.70 -7.75 -16.20
CA ASN A 358 19.52 -8.88 -17.11
C ASN A 358 18.05 -9.18 -17.48
N ALA A 359 17.10 -8.32 -17.11
CA ALA A 359 15.73 -8.37 -17.64
C ALA A 359 15.59 -7.64 -18.99
N SER A 360 16.70 -7.24 -19.59
CA SER A 360 16.75 -6.62 -20.92
C SER A 360 16.75 -7.69 -22.01
N GLN A 361 15.72 -7.61 -22.86
CA GLN A 361 15.67 -8.11 -24.23
C GLN A 361 15.52 -9.63 -24.40
N HIS A 362 14.26 -10.09 -24.41
CA HIS A 362 13.72 -10.84 -25.55
C HIS A 362 12.19 -10.78 -25.57
#